data_AF-A0A0V1GKX7-F1
#
_entry.id   AF-A0A0V1GKX7-F1
#
_cell.length_a   1.000
_cell.length_b   1.000
_cell.length_c   1.000
_cell.angle_alpha   90.00
_cell.angle_beta   90.00
_cell.angle_gamma   90.00
#
_symmetry.space_group_name_H-M   'P 1'
#
loop_
_entity.id
_entity.type
_entity.pdbx_description
1 polymer ?
#
loop_
_entity_poly.entity_id
_entity_poly.type
_entity_poly.pdbx_seq_one_letter_code
_entity_poly.pdbx_strand_id
1 'polypeptide(L)'
;LLKLSNVLLIFIFINLSYSQTSTCRDNNGRNPADWAIVYKAPAQATGKIILAGAVGSWDDSAAAFTADSGHSFAKTLEHVVGNDPSVKFLAYNNVPPAVPNVKTKSNSKGN
;
A
#
# COMPACT_ATOMS: atom_id res chain seq x y z
N LEU A 1 4.78 -38.23 -2.28
CA LEU A 1 5.55 -37.31 -3.16
C LEU A 1 4.78 -36.03 -3.48
N LEU A 2 3.54 -36.09 -4.02
CA LEU A 2 2.74 -34.88 -4.32
C LEU A 2 2.40 -34.01 -3.09
N LYS A 3 2.08 -34.65 -1.94
CA LYS A 3 1.79 -33.94 -0.66
C LYS A 3 3.00 -33.16 -0.11
N LEU A 4 4.21 -33.68 -0.27
CA LEU A 4 5.44 -33.01 0.20
C LEU A 4 5.81 -31.83 -0.71
N SER A 5 5.58 -31.95 -2.02
CA SER A 5 5.80 -30.87 -2.99
C SER A 5 4.88 -29.66 -2.73
N ASN A 6 3.59 -29.89 -2.47
CA ASN A 6 2.63 -28.81 -2.18
C ASN A 6 2.95 -28.07 -0.87
N VAL A 7 3.38 -28.80 0.18
CA VAL A 7 3.80 -28.18 1.45
C VAL A 7 5.06 -27.34 1.24
N LEU A 8 6.04 -27.86 0.49
CA LEU A 8 7.27 -27.11 0.17
C LEU A 8 6.98 -25.84 -0.65
N LEU A 9 6.06 -25.90 -1.62
CA LEU A 9 5.65 -24.71 -2.39
C LEU A 9 5.02 -23.64 -1.48
N ILE A 10 4.10 -24.02 -0.60
CA ILE A 10 3.45 -23.10 0.35
C ILE A 10 4.48 -22.44 1.27
N PHE A 11 5.44 -23.21 1.80
CA PHE A 11 6.52 -22.66 2.63
C PHE A 11 7.40 -21.65 1.86
N ILE A 12 7.74 -21.92 0.60
CA ILE A 12 8.51 -20.99 -0.23
C ILE A 12 7.71 -19.70 -0.48
N PHE A 13 6.41 -19.80 -0.77
CA PHE A 13 5.54 -18.63 -0.92
C PHE A 13 5.45 -17.79 0.36
N ILE A 14 5.30 -18.40 1.54
CA ILE A 14 5.27 -17.66 2.82
C ILE A 14 6.59 -16.94 3.06
N ASN A 15 7.74 -17.55 2.75
CA ASN A 15 9.05 -16.92 2.93
C ASN A 15 9.32 -15.80 1.91
N LEU A 16 8.80 -15.89 0.68
CA LEU A 16 8.83 -14.77 -0.28
C LEU A 16 7.95 -13.60 0.19
N SER A 17 6.83 -13.88 0.85
CA SER A 17 5.91 -12.89 1.42
C SER A 17 6.39 -12.25 2.72
N TYR A 18 7.42 -12.82 3.37
CA TYR A 18 7.97 -12.34 4.65
C TYR A 18 9.09 -11.29 4.49
N SER A 19 9.15 -10.61 3.34
CA SER A 19 10.06 -9.47 3.15
C SER A 19 9.43 -8.19 3.70
N GLN A 20 9.88 -7.77 4.89
CA GLN A 20 9.69 -6.47 5.55
C GLN A 20 8.25 -5.91 5.54
N THR A 21 7.58 -5.97 6.69
CA THR A 21 6.18 -5.56 6.85
C THR A 21 5.97 -4.09 6.46
N SER A 22 5.35 -3.84 5.30
CA SER A 22 4.68 -2.59 4.95
C SER A 22 3.46 -2.43 5.85
N THR A 23 3.69 -2.09 7.11
CA THR A 23 2.63 -1.89 8.10
C THR A 23 1.93 -0.57 7.83
N CYS A 24 0.59 -0.55 7.91
CA CYS A 24 -0.15 0.71 7.88
C CYS A 24 0.37 1.64 8.97
N ARG A 25 0.38 2.95 8.69
CA ARG A 25 0.83 3.97 9.64
C ARG A 25 -0.30 4.92 10.00
N ASP A 26 -0.20 5.52 11.18
CA ASP A 26 -1.08 6.59 11.63
C ASP A 26 -0.99 7.84 10.75
N ASN A 27 -1.82 8.84 11.05
CA ASN A 27 -2.01 10.01 10.17
C ASN A 27 -0.69 10.75 9.88
N ASN A 28 0.21 10.87 10.86
CA ASN A 28 1.52 11.52 10.70
C ASN A 28 2.65 10.57 10.27
N GLY A 29 2.36 9.28 10.07
CA GLY A 29 3.30 8.28 9.59
C GLY A 29 4.29 7.74 10.62
N ARG A 30 4.11 8.00 11.93
CA ARG A 30 5.06 7.64 13.00
C ARG A 30 4.75 6.29 13.62
N ASN A 31 3.49 6.05 13.98
CA ASN A 31 3.10 4.85 14.71
C ASN A 31 2.47 3.81 13.78
N PRO A 32 2.67 2.51 14.04
CA PRO A 32 1.90 1.46 13.38
C PRO A 32 0.39 1.64 13.62
N ALA A 33 -0.41 1.29 12.62
CA ALA A 33 -1.85 1.17 12.70
C ALA A 33 -2.27 -0.17 12.09
N ASP A 34 -3.36 -0.77 12.58
CA ASP A 34 -3.86 -2.03 12.02
C ASP A 34 -4.42 -1.83 10.61
N TRP A 35 -5.12 -0.70 10.40
CA TRP A 35 -5.59 -0.26 9.09
C TRP A 35 -5.77 1.27 9.08
N ALA A 36 -5.74 1.83 7.87
CA ALA A 36 -6.07 3.22 7.60
C ALA A 36 -6.89 3.31 6.31
N ILE A 37 -7.93 4.15 6.30
CA ILE A 37 -8.71 4.46 5.09
C ILE A 37 -8.51 5.93 4.78
N VAL A 38 -8.17 6.21 3.52
CA VAL A 38 -7.92 7.57 3.03
C VAL A 38 -8.94 7.91 1.95
N TYR A 39 -9.52 9.10 2.04
CA TYR A 39 -10.36 9.68 1.01
C TYR A 39 -9.75 10.99 0.49
N LYS A 40 -9.44 11.03 -0.80
CA LYS A 40 -8.93 12.23 -1.49
C LYS A 40 -9.96 12.75 -2.47
N ALA A 41 -10.44 13.97 -2.24
CA ALA A 41 -11.35 14.61 -3.17
C ALA A 41 -10.67 14.87 -4.55
N PRO A 42 -11.46 15.00 -5.64
CA PRO A 42 -10.94 15.41 -6.94
C PRO A 42 -10.15 16.73 -6.85
N ALA A 43 -9.04 16.81 -7.58
CA ALA A 43 -8.13 17.97 -7.61
C ALA A 43 -7.52 18.44 -6.26
N GLN A 44 -7.76 17.73 -5.15
CA GLN A 44 -7.12 18.04 -3.87
C GLN A 44 -5.83 17.23 -3.68
N ALA A 45 -4.83 17.86 -3.06
CA ALA A 45 -3.57 17.24 -2.67
C ALA A 45 -3.68 16.53 -1.31
N THR A 46 -4.53 17.05 -0.42
CA THR A 46 -4.87 16.50 0.89
C THR A 46 -6.26 15.83 0.86
N GLY A 47 -6.64 15.20 1.97
CA GLY A 47 -7.94 14.58 2.12
C GLY A 47 -8.28 14.24 3.56
N LYS A 48 -9.14 13.25 3.73
CA LYS A 48 -9.55 12.75 5.04
C LYS A 48 -8.99 11.35 5.30
N ILE A 49 -8.74 11.03 6.58
CA ILE A 49 -8.26 9.72 7.02
C ILE A 49 -9.09 9.20 8.21
N ILE A 50 -9.35 7.89 8.23
CA ILE A 50 -9.81 7.15 9.43
C ILE A 50 -8.76 6.11 9.78
N LEU A 51 -8.49 5.95 11.07
CA LEU A 51 -7.59 4.95 11.62
C LEU A 51 -8.35 3.89 12.43
N ALA A 52 -7.79 2.69 12.53
CA ALA A 52 -8.33 1.60 13.34
C ALA A 52 -8.65 1.99 14.80
N GLY A 53 -7.78 2.80 15.42
CA GLY A 53 -7.97 3.28 16.80
C GLY A 53 -9.00 4.40 16.97
N ALA A 54 -9.57 4.92 15.89
CA ALA A 54 -10.47 6.08 15.88
C ALA A 54 -11.58 5.94 14.82
N VAL A 55 -12.23 4.76 14.79
CA VAL A 55 -13.27 4.45 13.80
C VAL A 55 -14.42 5.45 13.86
N GLY A 56 -14.84 5.96 12.70
CA GLY A 56 -15.91 6.95 12.58
C GLY A 56 -15.46 8.41 12.74
N SER A 57 -14.23 8.65 13.18
CA SER A 57 -13.64 10.00 13.24
C SER A 57 -12.76 10.24 12.02
N TRP A 58 -13.27 11.01 11.05
CA TRP A 58 -12.49 11.47 9.90
C TRP A 58 -11.63 12.66 10.31
N ASP A 59 -10.31 12.50 10.27
CA ASP A 59 -9.35 13.59 10.46
C ASP A 59 -8.83 14.11 9.13
N ASP A 60 -8.32 15.35 9.14
CA ASP A 60 -7.55 15.88 8.01
C ASP A 60 -6.22 15.12 7.85
N SER A 61 -5.85 14.81 6.62
CA SER A 61 -4.54 14.22 6.32
C SER A 61 -3.42 15.15 6.78
N ALA A 62 -2.43 14.62 7.50
CA ALA A 62 -1.33 15.39 8.07
C ALA A 62 -0.46 16.12 7.03
N ALA A 63 -0.44 15.63 5.78
CA ALA A 63 0.24 16.24 4.65
C ALA A 63 -0.46 15.89 3.33
N ALA A 64 -0.04 16.51 2.24
CA ALA A 64 -0.49 16.12 0.89
C ALA A 64 -0.07 14.68 0.59
N PHE A 65 -0.93 13.89 -0.07
CA PHE A 65 -0.64 12.49 -0.39
C PHE A 65 0.46 12.29 -1.43
N THR A 66 0.93 13.36 -2.06
CA THR A 66 2.09 13.38 -2.96
C THR A 66 3.39 13.74 -2.24
N ALA A 67 3.35 14.04 -0.94
CA ALA A 67 4.56 14.28 -0.18
C ALA A 67 5.31 12.97 0.08
N ASP A 68 6.64 13.00 0.08
CA ASP A 68 7.45 11.80 0.27
C ASP A 68 7.42 11.26 1.71
N SER A 69 6.91 12.05 2.67
CA SER A 69 6.85 11.67 4.08
C SER A 69 5.82 12.50 4.86
N GLY A 70 5.70 12.21 6.16
CA GLY A 70 4.85 12.98 7.08
C GLY A 70 3.37 12.58 7.05
N HIS A 71 3.01 11.52 6.31
CA HIS A 71 1.67 10.95 6.34
C HIS A 71 1.63 9.43 6.18
N SER A 72 0.49 8.84 6.55
CA SER A 72 0.21 7.39 6.51
C SER A 72 0.61 6.71 5.20
N PHE A 73 0.10 7.22 4.07
CA PHE A 73 0.25 6.58 2.75
C PHE A 73 1.72 6.50 2.26
N ALA A 74 2.50 7.57 2.36
CA ALA A 74 3.90 7.58 1.91
C ALA A 74 4.77 6.65 2.75
N LYS A 75 4.60 6.67 4.09
CA LYS A 75 5.38 5.81 4.98
C LYS A 75 5.03 4.33 4.85
N THR A 76 3.78 4.00 4.51
CA THR A 76 3.37 2.61 4.27
C THR A 76 4.04 2.03 3.00
N LEU A 77 4.31 2.88 1.99
CA LEU A 77 4.87 2.49 0.70
C LEU A 77 6.33 2.91 0.50
N GLU A 78 7.01 3.40 1.54
CA GLU A 78 8.32 4.04 1.47
C GLU A 78 9.37 3.18 0.76
N HIS A 79 9.42 1.88 1.08
CA HIS A 79 10.37 0.96 0.46
C HIS A 79 9.86 0.29 -0.83
N VAL A 80 8.57 0.45 -1.15
CA VAL A 80 7.98 -0.01 -2.43
C VAL A 80 8.30 0.99 -3.54
N VAL A 81 8.25 2.29 -3.22
CA VAL A 81 8.53 3.39 -4.15
C VAL A 81 10.01 3.78 -4.11
N GLY A 82 10.67 3.65 -2.95
CA GLY A 82 12.10 3.89 -2.79
C GLY A 82 12.97 2.77 -3.36
N ASN A 83 14.24 3.08 -3.62
CA ASN A 83 15.22 2.11 -4.11
C ASN A 83 15.76 1.22 -2.97
N ASP A 84 14.94 0.29 -2.49
CA ASP A 84 15.32 -0.70 -1.47
C ASP A 84 15.57 -2.08 -2.13
N PRO A 85 16.82 -2.58 -2.16
CA PRO A 85 17.16 -3.86 -2.81
C PRO A 85 16.57 -5.08 -2.10
N SER A 86 16.24 -4.96 -0.81
CA SER A 86 15.72 -6.05 0.00
C SER A 86 14.20 -6.24 -0.16
N VAL A 87 13.49 -5.19 -0.54
CA VAL A 87 12.03 -5.24 -0.67
C VAL A 87 11.57 -6.05 -1.88
N LYS A 88 10.46 -6.75 -1.68
CA LYS A 88 9.77 -7.58 -2.67
C LYS A 88 8.28 -7.24 -2.59
N PHE A 89 7.66 -6.86 -3.70
CA PHE A 89 6.24 -6.53 -3.77
C PHE A 89 5.65 -6.92 -5.12
N LEU A 90 4.33 -7.08 -5.19
CA LEU A 90 3.60 -7.32 -6.43
C LEU A 90 2.66 -6.15 -6.68
N ALA A 91 2.99 -5.31 -7.66
CA ALA A 91 2.11 -4.24 -8.09
C ALA A 91 1.21 -4.71 -9.24
N TYR A 92 -0.08 -4.37 -9.18
CA TYR A 92 -1.01 -4.56 -10.29
C TYR A 92 -1.65 -3.24 -10.70
N ASN A 93 -1.83 -3.07 -12.01
CA ASN A 93 -2.50 -1.91 -12.57
C ASN A 93 -3.20 -2.33 -13.87
N ASN A 94 -4.51 -2.13 -13.93
CA ASN A 94 -5.31 -2.50 -15.10
C ASN A 94 -5.16 -1.52 -16.29
N VAL A 95 -4.40 -0.44 -16.10
CA VAL A 95 -3.88 0.46 -17.15
C VAL A 95 -2.40 0.68 -16.88
N PRO A 96 -1.53 -0.27 -17.26
CA PRO A 96 -0.13 -0.20 -16.91
C PRO A 96 0.52 1.02 -17.57
N PRO A 97 1.40 1.75 -16.86
CA PRO A 97 2.18 2.82 -17.46
C PRO A 97 3.01 2.23 -18.62
N ALA A 98 3.11 2.97 -19.72
CA ALA A 98 3.81 2.58 -20.95
C ALA A 98 3.19 1.46 -21.82
N VAL A 99 1.96 1.00 -21.55
CA VAL A 99 1.20 0.14 -22.50
C VAL A 99 -0.02 0.91 -23.02
N PRO A 100 0.06 1.51 -24.22
CA PRO A 100 -1.08 2.21 -24.81
C PRO A 100 -2.22 1.23 -25.14
N ASN A 101 -3.47 1.70 -25.11
CA ASN A 101 -4.68 1.05 -25.63
C ASN A 101 -5.32 -0.09 -24.82
N VAL A 102 -4.95 -0.32 -23.56
CA VAL A 102 -5.77 -1.17 -22.65
C VAL A 102 -6.89 -0.31 -22.05
N LYS A 103 -8.08 -0.33 -22.67
CA LYS A 103 -9.26 0.42 -22.19
C LYS A 103 -10.19 -0.47 -21.38
N THR A 104 -10.31 -0.20 -20.09
CA THR A 104 -11.34 -0.79 -19.21
C THR A 104 -12.26 0.28 -18.65
N LYS A 105 -13.49 -0.11 -18.27
CA LYS A 105 -14.53 0.83 -17.77
C LYS A 105 -14.19 1.46 -16.42
N SER A 106 -13.26 0.87 -15.67
CA SER A 106 -12.75 1.37 -14.40
C SER A 106 -11.25 1.10 -14.30
N ASN A 107 -10.57 1.88 -13.44
CA ASN A 107 -9.14 1.75 -13.16
C ASN A 107 -8.98 1.36 -11.69
N SER A 108 -8.53 0.13 -11.43
CA SER A 108 -8.11 -0.30 -10.09
C SER A 108 -6.60 -0.52 -10.07
N LYS A 109 -5.98 -0.21 -8.93
CA LYS A 109 -4.54 -0.34 -8.68
C LYS A 109 -4.33 -0.82 -7.25
N GLY A 110 -3.30 -1.62 -7.04
CA GLY A 110 -2.86 -2.03 -5.71
C GLY A 110 -1.44 -2.58 -5.75
N ASN A 111 -0.82 -2.63 -4.58
CA ASN A 111 0.51 -3.18 -4.30
C ASN A 111 0.42 -4.19 -3.16
#